data_AF-A0A925AGF6-F1
#
_entry.id   AF-A0A925AGF6-F1
#
_cell.length_a   1.000
_cell.length_b   1.000
_cell.length_c   1.000
_cell.angle_alpha   90.00
_cell.angle_beta   90.00
_cell.angle_gamma   90.00
#
_symmetry.space_group_name_H-M   'P 1'
#
loop_
_entity.id
_entity.type
_entity.pdbx_description
1 polymer ?
#
loop_
_entity_poly.entity_id
_entity_poly.type
_entity_poly.pdbx_seq_one_letter_code
_entity_poly.pdbx_strand_id
1 'polypeptide(L)'
;ITDIRATPLHLAFEECRQSADRRGMRVTGSELVGLVPLGVMLEAGRYFLKKQQRSVGVSEAELLKIAVKSMGLDELAPFDPQQKIIEYNLEKGNPANAKKLVKKDLVAFANETASESPAPGGGSISAYVGALGASLAVMVANLSSHKRGWDERWEEFSDAAERGQKIKDALLRTVDEDTDAFNLILAAFGLPNTTPEEKTARKAAIQAATRKAIEVPFKVMQLAFDSFPIIKQMVETGNPNSVTDAGVGALCARAAVRGAFMNIQVNTGGLNDKEYAEQVLAEGKKMAESADEMEREILEIVAGRI
;
A
#
# COMPACT_ATOMS: atom_id res chain seq x y z
N ILE A 1 4.59 -20.57 23.22
CA ILE A 1 4.78 -21.05 21.83
C ILE A 1 6.26 -20.98 21.52
N THR A 2 6.88 -22.09 21.12
CA THR A 2 8.34 -22.17 20.86
C THR A 2 8.69 -21.99 19.39
N ASP A 3 7.79 -22.35 18.46
CA ASP A 3 7.87 -22.03 17.03
C ASP A 3 6.52 -21.53 16.53
N ILE A 4 6.45 -20.23 16.23
CA ILE A 4 5.24 -19.55 15.74
C ILE A 4 4.85 -19.95 14.32
N ARG A 5 5.76 -20.52 13.53
CA ARG A 5 5.47 -20.99 12.17
C ARG A 5 4.83 -22.38 12.20
N ALA A 6 5.28 -23.22 13.12
CA ALA A 6 4.70 -24.55 13.32
C ALA A 6 3.36 -24.50 14.08
N THR A 7 3.22 -23.58 15.04
CA THR A 7 1.98 -23.39 15.78
C THR A 7 1.66 -21.89 15.90
N PRO A 8 0.91 -21.34 14.93
CA PRO A 8 0.45 -19.97 14.97
C PRO A 8 -0.35 -19.64 16.23
N LEU A 9 -0.24 -18.39 16.68
CA LEU A 9 -0.86 -17.92 17.93
C LEU A 9 -2.37 -18.15 17.98
N HIS A 10 -3.06 -17.85 16.88
CA HIS A 10 -4.51 -18.01 16.78
C HIS A 10 -4.96 -19.48 16.82
N LEU A 11 -4.17 -20.40 16.26
CA LEU A 11 -4.45 -21.84 16.34
C LEU A 11 -4.23 -22.37 17.76
N ALA A 12 -3.16 -21.95 18.43
CA ALA A 12 -2.95 -22.31 19.84
C ALA A 12 -4.11 -21.84 20.73
N PHE A 13 -4.60 -20.62 20.51
CA PHE A 13 -5.78 -20.09 21.21
C PHE A 13 -7.04 -20.91 20.92
N GLU A 14 -7.30 -21.24 19.66
CA GLU A 14 -8.46 -22.04 19.26
C GLU A 14 -8.44 -23.45 19.84
N GLU A 15 -7.28 -24.11 19.89
CA GLU A 15 -7.14 -25.43 20.52
C GLU A 15 -7.43 -25.38 22.02
N CYS A 16 -6.95 -24.33 22.71
CA CYS A 16 -7.30 -24.10 24.11
C CYS A 16 -8.81 -23.89 24.28
N ARG A 17 -9.44 -23.10 23.41
CA ARG A 17 -10.88 -22.83 23.42
C ARG A 17 -11.69 -24.12 23.22
N GLN A 18 -11.36 -24.90 22.19
CA GLN A 18 -12.00 -26.20 21.91
C GLN A 18 -11.78 -27.20 23.06
N SER A 19 -10.62 -27.18 23.70
CA SER A 19 -10.35 -28.03 24.86
C SER A 19 -11.22 -27.65 26.08
N ALA A 20 -11.42 -26.37 26.33
CA ALA A 20 -12.30 -25.88 27.38
C ALA A 20 -13.78 -26.17 27.08
N ASP A 21 -14.23 -25.92 25.85
CA ASP A 21 -15.61 -26.13 25.41
C ASP A 21 -16.02 -27.60 25.57
N ARG A 22 -15.12 -28.54 25.23
CA ARG A 22 -15.33 -29.99 25.45
C ARG A 22 -15.54 -30.38 26.92
N ARG A 23 -15.19 -29.50 27.86
CA ARG A 23 -15.35 -29.67 29.31
C ARG A 23 -16.47 -28.81 29.89
N GLY A 24 -17.28 -28.18 29.04
CA GLY A 24 -18.35 -27.27 29.47
C GLY A 24 -17.85 -25.96 30.08
N MET A 25 -16.58 -25.60 29.83
CA MET A 25 -15.99 -24.34 30.27
C MET A 25 -15.85 -23.38 29.09
N ARG A 26 -15.98 -22.08 29.34
CA ARG A 26 -15.79 -21.03 28.33
C ARG A 26 -14.49 -20.29 28.58
N VAL A 27 -13.66 -20.15 27.54
CA VAL A 27 -12.52 -19.22 27.57
C VAL A 27 -13.04 -17.79 27.48
N THR A 28 -12.68 -16.95 28.45
CA THR A 28 -13.15 -15.55 28.53
C THR A 28 -12.17 -14.54 27.96
N GLY A 29 -10.91 -14.92 27.69
CA GLY A 29 -9.90 -14.03 27.12
C GLY A 29 -8.51 -14.68 27.10
N SER A 30 -7.51 -13.92 26.67
CA SER A 30 -6.10 -14.32 26.76
C SER A 30 -5.21 -13.11 27.01
N GLU A 31 -3.95 -13.33 27.39
CA GLU A 31 -2.97 -12.26 27.57
C GLU A 31 -1.72 -12.54 26.76
N LEU A 32 -1.20 -11.49 26.11
CA LEU A 32 0.11 -11.51 25.49
C LEU A 32 1.15 -10.92 26.43
N VAL A 33 2.03 -11.79 26.94
CA VAL A 33 3.18 -11.41 27.78
C VAL A 33 4.38 -11.10 26.88
N GLY A 34 4.94 -9.91 27.01
CA GLY A 34 6.06 -9.42 26.18
C GLY A 34 5.61 -8.77 24.88
N LEU A 35 6.43 -8.93 23.84
CA LEU A 35 6.23 -8.39 22.50
C LEU A 35 5.93 -9.49 21.49
N VAL A 36 5.17 -9.16 20.44
CA VAL A 36 4.81 -10.07 19.34
C VAL A 36 5.14 -9.45 17.98
N PRO A 37 5.60 -10.23 16.99
CA PRO A 37 5.76 -9.74 15.63
C PRO A 37 4.40 -9.36 15.02
N LEU A 38 4.36 -8.24 14.29
CA LEU A 38 3.18 -7.74 13.58
C LEU A 38 2.57 -8.80 12.68
N GLY A 39 3.41 -9.51 11.91
CA GLY A 39 2.97 -10.54 10.97
C GLY A 39 2.10 -11.63 11.61
N VAL A 40 2.41 -12.04 12.85
CA VAL A 40 1.64 -13.05 13.60
C VAL A 40 0.23 -12.55 13.90
N MET A 41 0.12 -11.27 14.28
CA MET A 41 -1.16 -10.66 14.59
C MET A 41 -1.99 -10.43 13.31
N LEU A 42 -1.36 -10.05 12.20
CA LEU A 42 -2.05 -9.92 10.92
C LEU A 42 -2.56 -11.26 10.40
N GLU A 43 -1.78 -12.33 10.54
CA GLU A 43 -2.20 -13.69 10.18
C GLU A 43 -3.40 -14.13 11.03
N ALA A 44 -3.37 -13.89 12.34
CA ALA A 44 -4.49 -14.13 13.23
C ALA A 44 -5.75 -13.35 12.78
N GLY A 45 -5.61 -12.07 12.45
CA GLY A 45 -6.71 -11.24 11.95
C GLY A 45 -7.36 -11.83 10.69
N ARG A 46 -6.53 -12.26 9.71
CA ARG A 46 -7.01 -12.91 8.48
C ARG A 46 -7.71 -14.23 8.79
N TYR A 47 -7.16 -15.05 9.68
CA TYR A 47 -7.76 -16.31 10.10
C TYR A 47 -9.18 -16.11 10.65
N PHE A 48 -9.36 -15.17 11.59
CA PHE A 48 -10.66 -14.92 12.19
C PHE A 48 -11.66 -14.27 11.22
N LEU A 49 -11.21 -13.41 10.30
CA LEU A 49 -12.08 -12.88 9.24
C LEU A 49 -12.58 -13.99 8.31
N LYS A 50 -11.69 -14.89 7.86
CA LYS A 50 -12.09 -16.04 7.03
C LYS A 50 -13.08 -16.95 7.76
N LYS A 51 -12.86 -17.21 9.05
CA LYS A 51 -13.80 -17.98 9.88
C LYS A 51 -15.18 -17.33 9.98
N GLN A 52 -15.26 -16.01 9.88
CA GLN A 52 -16.50 -15.24 9.87
C GLN A 52 -17.07 -15.05 8.45
N GLN A 53 -16.47 -15.63 7.41
CA GLN A 53 -16.81 -15.38 6.00
C GLN A 53 -16.77 -13.89 5.65
N ARG A 54 -15.72 -13.20 6.10
CA ARG A 54 -15.50 -11.78 5.86
C ARG A 54 -14.23 -11.51 5.08
N SER A 55 -14.26 -10.42 4.32
CA SER A 55 -13.13 -10.01 3.51
C SER A 55 -11.87 -9.81 4.35
N VAL A 56 -10.75 -10.38 3.89
CA VAL A 56 -9.42 -10.17 4.47
C VAL A 56 -8.70 -8.95 3.87
N GLY A 57 -9.28 -8.32 2.84
CA GLY A 57 -8.77 -7.11 2.18
C GLY A 57 -9.08 -5.83 2.94
N VAL A 58 -8.90 -5.83 4.26
CA VAL A 58 -9.08 -4.67 5.15
C VAL A 58 -7.73 -4.08 5.55
N SER A 59 -7.74 -2.93 6.21
CA SER A 59 -6.52 -2.27 6.66
C SER A 59 -5.77 -3.10 7.72
N GLU A 60 -4.47 -2.86 7.84
CA GLU A 60 -3.63 -3.47 8.87
C GLU A 60 -4.20 -3.26 10.28
N ALA A 61 -4.67 -2.03 10.56
CA ALA A 61 -5.29 -1.68 11.84
C ALA A 61 -6.57 -2.48 12.11
N GLU A 62 -7.38 -2.74 11.08
CA GLU A 62 -8.59 -3.57 11.23
C GLU A 62 -8.23 -5.04 11.43
N LEU A 63 -7.22 -5.59 10.72
CA LEU A 63 -6.72 -6.95 10.97
C LEU A 63 -6.23 -7.12 12.41
N LEU A 64 -5.45 -6.15 12.92
CA LEU A 64 -4.99 -6.13 14.30
C LEU A 64 -6.14 -6.10 15.29
N LYS A 65 -7.12 -5.22 15.06
CA LYS A 65 -8.31 -5.11 15.90
C LYS A 65 -9.09 -6.43 15.93
N ILE A 66 -9.28 -7.08 14.78
CA ILE A 66 -9.96 -8.38 14.72
C ILE A 66 -9.16 -9.44 15.47
N ALA A 67 -7.84 -9.49 15.32
CA ALA A 67 -7.00 -10.44 16.06
C ALA A 67 -7.12 -10.25 17.58
N VAL A 68 -7.02 -8.99 18.05
CA VAL A 68 -7.15 -8.64 19.48
C VAL A 68 -8.50 -9.06 20.03
N LYS A 69 -9.59 -8.66 19.36
CA LYS A 69 -10.95 -8.97 19.81
C LYS A 69 -11.27 -10.46 19.75
N SER A 70 -10.83 -11.16 18.71
CA SER A 70 -11.17 -12.58 18.53
C SER A 70 -10.43 -13.50 19.52
N MET A 71 -9.24 -13.11 19.95
CA MET A 71 -8.46 -13.83 20.97
C MET A 71 -8.70 -13.29 22.39
N GLY A 72 -9.51 -12.23 22.55
CA GLY A 72 -9.76 -11.57 23.84
C GLY A 72 -8.50 -11.06 24.51
N LEU A 73 -7.56 -10.50 23.72
CA LEU A 73 -6.27 -10.00 24.21
C LEU A 73 -6.39 -8.73 25.04
N ASP A 74 -7.55 -8.10 25.04
CA ASP A 74 -7.87 -6.88 25.77
C ASP A 74 -8.85 -7.08 26.94
N GLU A 75 -9.12 -8.34 27.31
CA GLU A 75 -10.08 -8.70 28.37
C GLU A 75 -9.50 -8.49 29.78
N LEU A 76 -8.20 -8.72 29.97
CA LEU A 76 -7.54 -8.53 31.26
C LEU A 76 -7.03 -7.09 31.45
N ALA A 77 -6.53 -6.47 30.39
CA ALA A 77 -6.08 -5.09 30.35
C ALA A 77 -6.11 -4.57 28.90
N PRO A 78 -6.17 -3.24 28.66
CA PRO A 78 -6.14 -2.70 27.31
C PRO A 78 -4.93 -3.19 26.51
N PHE A 79 -5.17 -3.65 25.28
CA PHE A 79 -4.10 -4.00 24.36
C PHE A 79 -3.59 -2.73 23.65
N ASP A 80 -2.39 -2.26 23.98
CA ASP A 80 -1.73 -1.16 23.27
C ASP A 80 -0.79 -1.70 22.17
N PRO A 81 -1.14 -1.59 20.87
CA PRO A 81 -0.30 -2.06 19.78
C PRO A 81 1.08 -1.42 19.75
N GLN A 82 1.23 -0.16 20.18
CA GLN A 82 2.51 0.56 20.19
C GLN A 82 3.50 0.00 21.22
N GLN A 83 3.00 -0.74 22.20
CA GLN A 83 3.80 -1.34 23.28
C GLN A 83 3.90 -2.86 23.16
N LYS A 84 3.00 -3.51 22.41
CA LYS A 84 2.94 -4.97 22.30
C LYS A 84 3.47 -5.49 20.97
N ILE A 85 3.47 -4.69 19.91
CA ILE A 85 3.97 -5.09 18.58
C ILE A 85 5.41 -4.63 18.42
N ILE A 86 6.30 -5.55 18.03
CA ILE A 86 7.74 -5.29 17.89
C ILE A 86 7.99 -4.14 16.89
N GLU A 87 7.41 -4.23 15.70
CA GLU A 87 7.60 -3.29 14.61
C GLU A 87 7.11 -1.89 14.98
N TYR A 88 5.93 -1.77 15.61
CA TYR A 88 5.41 -0.47 16.06
C TYR A 88 6.25 0.13 17.19
N ASN A 89 6.73 -0.70 18.11
CA ASN A 89 7.59 -0.24 19.20
C ASN A 89 8.91 0.34 18.66
N LEU A 90 9.50 -0.32 17.65
CA LEU A 90 10.69 0.17 16.94
C LEU A 90 10.38 1.46 16.17
N GLU A 91 9.22 1.56 15.51
CA GLU A 91 8.82 2.75 14.77
C GLU A 91 8.66 3.98 15.66
N LYS A 92 8.07 3.82 16.85
CA LYS A 92 7.86 4.89 17.83
C LYS A 92 9.15 5.55 18.29
N GLY A 93 10.25 4.79 18.34
CA GLY A 93 11.57 5.27 18.75
C GLY A 93 12.34 6.01 17.65
N ASN A 94 11.85 6.06 16.40
CA ASN A 94 12.58 6.61 15.27
C ASN A 94 12.07 8.02 14.88
N PRO A 95 12.84 9.10 15.13
CA PRO A 95 12.45 10.47 14.79
C PRO A 95 12.22 10.69 13.29
N ALA A 96 12.84 9.88 12.42
CA ALA A 96 12.63 9.96 10.99
C ALA A 96 11.20 9.60 10.57
N ASN A 97 10.49 8.77 11.35
CA ASN A 97 9.12 8.39 11.05
C ASN A 97 8.11 9.54 11.23
N ALA A 98 8.39 10.49 12.13
CA ALA A 98 7.52 11.65 12.34
C ALA A 98 7.52 12.62 11.15
N LYS A 99 8.53 12.53 10.27
CA LYS A 99 8.68 13.39 9.08
C LYS A 99 8.05 12.79 7.82
N LYS A 100 7.58 11.54 7.87
CA LYS A 100 6.99 10.86 6.71
C LYS A 100 5.71 11.56 6.24
N LEU A 101 5.61 11.74 4.93
CA LEU A 101 4.48 12.39 4.28
C LEU A 101 3.18 11.60 4.50
N VAL A 102 3.27 10.27 4.44
CA VAL A 102 2.10 9.37 4.63
C VAL A 102 1.53 9.40 6.04
N LYS A 103 2.19 10.06 6.99
CA LYS A 103 1.70 10.25 8.37
C LYS A 103 1.03 11.61 8.58
N LYS A 104 1.10 12.51 7.61
CA LYS A 104 0.36 13.79 7.64
C LYS A 104 -1.13 13.53 7.40
N ASP A 105 -1.98 14.37 7.97
CA ASP A 105 -3.38 14.43 7.55
C ASP A 105 -3.52 15.06 6.15
N LEU A 106 -4.72 14.97 5.56
CA LEU A 106 -4.97 15.44 4.20
C LEU A 106 -4.73 16.94 4.02
N VAL A 107 -5.03 17.75 5.04
CA VAL A 107 -4.86 19.21 5.00
C VAL A 107 -3.38 19.56 5.08
N ALA A 108 -2.66 18.95 6.01
CA ALA A 108 -1.23 19.12 6.17
C ALA A 108 -0.46 18.65 4.93
N PHE A 109 -0.85 17.51 4.32
CA PHE A 109 -0.24 17.02 3.09
C PHE A 109 -0.48 17.98 1.91
N ALA A 110 -1.71 18.49 1.76
CA ALA A 110 -2.03 19.46 0.72
C ALA A 110 -1.28 20.79 0.91
N ASN A 111 -1.23 21.31 2.14
CA ASN A 111 -0.51 22.55 2.46
C ASN A 111 1.00 22.39 2.26
N GLU A 112 1.58 21.24 2.63
CA GLU A 112 2.99 20.95 2.38
C GLU A 112 3.30 20.93 0.88
N THR A 113 2.44 20.29 0.09
CA THR A 113 2.58 20.21 -1.38
C THR A 113 2.48 21.60 -2.03
N ALA A 114 1.67 22.49 -1.49
CA ALA A 114 1.51 23.86 -1.98
C ALA A 114 2.56 24.85 -1.44
N SER A 115 3.51 24.37 -0.63
CA SER A 115 4.55 25.22 -0.03
C SER A 115 5.69 25.54 -1.00
N GLU A 116 6.64 26.37 -0.56
CA GLU A 116 7.88 26.65 -1.31
C GLU A 116 8.92 25.51 -1.21
N SER A 117 8.57 24.40 -0.54
CA SER A 117 9.43 23.22 -0.45
C SER A 117 9.51 22.49 -1.80
N PRO A 118 10.70 22.03 -2.23
CA PRO A 118 10.84 21.26 -3.46
C PRO A 118 10.27 19.83 -3.35
N ALA A 119 9.90 19.37 -2.14
CA ALA A 119 9.22 18.10 -1.90
C ALA A 119 8.14 18.26 -0.80
N PRO A 120 6.97 17.59 -0.88
CA PRO A 120 6.58 16.61 -1.90
C PRO A 120 6.28 17.24 -3.25
N GLY A 121 6.72 16.55 -4.32
CA GLY A 121 6.50 16.97 -5.70
C GLY A 121 5.48 16.11 -6.45
N GLY A 122 5.44 16.25 -7.78
CA GLY A 122 4.50 15.52 -8.64
C GLY A 122 4.63 13.99 -8.56
N GLY A 123 5.83 13.45 -8.29
CA GLY A 123 6.04 12.01 -8.09
C GLY A 123 5.31 11.47 -6.86
N SER A 124 5.53 12.11 -5.70
CA SER A 124 4.85 11.82 -4.44
C SER A 124 3.32 11.92 -4.57
N ILE A 125 2.82 12.93 -5.29
CA ILE A 125 1.38 13.08 -5.57
C ILE A 125 0.87 11.98 -6.49
N SER A 126 1.61 11.62 -7.53
CA SER A 126 1.23 10.52 -8.44
C SER A 126 1.11 9.19 -7.68
N ALA A 127 2.05 8.91 -6.77
CA ALA A 127 1.99 7.74 -5.89
C ALA A 127 0.74 7.75 -5.01
N TYR A 128 0.43 8.88 -4.36
CA TYR A 128 -0.74 8.98 -3.48
C TYR A 128 -2.06 8.90 -4.25
N VAL A 129 -2.17 9.54 -5.41
CA VAL A 129 -3.35 9.43 -6.29
C VAL A 129 -3.54 7.98 -6.75
N GLY A 130 -2.46 7.26 -7.07
CA GLY A 130 -2.53 5.83 -7.38
C GLY A 130 -3.05 5.02 -6.19
N ALA A 131 -2.59 5.33 -4.97
CA ALA A 131 -3.07 4.68 -3.75
C ALA A 131 -4.57 4.93 -3.53
N LEU A 132 -5.09 6.13 -3.86
CA LEU A 132 -6.53 6.43 -3.82
C LEU A 132 -7.30 5.60 -4.87
N GLY A 133 -6.75 5.45 -6.09
CA GLY A 133 -7.34 4.62 -7.13
C GLY A 133 -7.49 3.16 -6.70
N ALA A 134 -6.42 2.58 -6.16
CA ALA A 134 -6.45 1.23 -5.58
C ALA A 134 -7.39 1.14 -4.36
N SER A 135 -7.44 2.18 -3.52
CA SER A 135 -8.34 2.23 -2.35
C SER A 135 -9.81 2.17 -2.75
N LEU A 136 -10.21 2.86 -3.82
CA LEU A 136 -11.57 2.80 -4.34
C LEU A 136 -11.91 1.40 -4.85
N ALA A 137 -11.01 0.75 -5.58
CA ALA A 137 -11.19 -0.64 -6.00
C ALA A 137 -11.40 -1.58 -4.81
N VAL A 138 -10.57 -1.44 -3.76
CA VAL A 138 -10.67 -2.20 -2.50
C VAL A 138 -11.99 -1.92 -1.78
N MET A 139 -12.44 -0.66 -1.74
CA MET A 139 -13.71 -0.29 -1.15
C MET A 139 -14.87 -1.00 -1.87
N VAL A 140 -14.92 -0.94 -3.20
CA VAL A 140 -15.97 -1.61 -3.98
C VAL A 140 -15.91 -3.12 -3.77
N ALA A 141 -14.72 -3.73 -3.73
CA ALA A 141 -14.55 -5.14 -3.41
C ALA A 141 -15.10 -5.50 -2.03
N ASN A 142 -14.77 -4.72 -0.99
CA ASN A 142 -15.27 -4.96 0.36
C ASN A 142 -16.80 -4.79 0.45
N LEU A 143 -17.37 -3.77 -0.20
CA LEU A 143 -18.83 -3.59 -0.28
C LEU A 143 -19.50 -4.76 -1.01
N SER A 144 -18.86 -5.30 -2.04
CA SER A 144 -19.34 -6.45 -2.81
C SER A 144 -19.32 -7.75 -1.99
N SER A 145 -18.24 -7.97 -1.22
CA SER A 145 -18.08 -9.16 -0.36
C SER A 145 -19.14 -9.30 0.73
N HIS A 146 -19.83 -8.22 1.07
CA HIS A 146 -20.85 -8.15 2.11
C HIS A 146 -22.22 -7.70 1.58
N LYS A 147 -22.42 -7.79 0.26
CA LYS A 147 -23.72 -7.49 -0.35
C LYS A 147 -24.69 -8.64 -0.06
N ARG A 148 -25.86 -8.30 0.51
CA ARG A 148 -26.92 -9.27 0.79
C ARG A 148 -27.29 -10.08 -0.45
N GLY A 149 -27.31 -11.41 -0.32
CA GLY A 149 -27.61 -12.35 -1.40
C GLY A 149 -26.39 -12.77 -2.22
N TRP A 150 -25.19 -12.26 -1.91
CA TRP A 150 -23.91 -12.67 -2.50
C TRP A 150 -23.04 -13.40 -1.48
N ASP A 151 -23.65 -14.00 -0.46
CA ASP A 151 -22.95 -14.62 0.66
C ASP A 151 -21.99 -15.72 0.21
N GLU A 152 -22.28 -16.43 -0.89
CA GLU A 152 -21.39 -17.46 -1.45
C GLU A 152 -20.19 -16.88 -2.25
N ARG A 153 -20.26 -15.60 -2.63
CA ARG A 153 -19.24 -14.90 -3.44
C ARG A 153 -18.30 -14.02 -2.61
N TRP A 154 -18.40 -14.07 -1.28
CA TRP A 154 -17.60 -13.22 -0.40
C TRP A 154 -16.09 -13.40 -0.64
N GLU A 155 -15.64 -14.63 -0.92
CA GLU A 155 -14.23 -14.98 -1.10
C GLU A 155 -13.67 -14.38 -2.40
N GLU A 156 -14.44 -14.42 -3.50
CA GLU A 156 -14.09 -13.81 -4.79
C GLU A 156 -13.71 -12.32 -4.62
N PHE A 157 -14.55 -11.58 -3.90
CA PHE A 157 -14.35 -10.16 -3.65
C PHE A 157 -13.31 -9.90 -2.55
N SER A 158 -13.20 -10.79 -1.57
CA SER A 158 -12.15 -10.74 -0.55
C SER A 158 -10.76 -10.85 -1.17
N ASP A 159 -10.57 -11.75 -2.13
CA ASP A 159 -9.30 -11.94 -2.83
C ASP A 159 -8.94 -10.74 -3.70
N ALA A 160 -9.93 -10.12 -4.35
CA ALA A 160 -9.75 -8.85 -5.05
C ALA A 160 -9.35 -7.71 -4.09
N ALA A 161 -10.03 -7.60 -2.95
CA ALA A 161 -9.72 -6.61 -1.92
C ALA A 161 -8.31 -6.83 -1.34
N GLU A 162 -7.86 -8.07 -1.13
CA GLU A 162 -6.52 -8.35 -0.63
C GLU A 162 -5.43 -7.94 -1.63
N ARG A 163 -5.60 -8.29 -2.92
CA ARG A 163 -4.68 -7.85 -3.98
C ARG A 163 -4.62 -6.32 -4.05
N GLY A 164 -5.77 -5.64 -3.96
CA GLY A 164 -5.85 -4.19 -3.99
C GLY A 164 -5.19 -3.54 -2.77
N GLN A 165 -5.32 -4.11 -1.56
CA GLN A 165 -4.63 -3.63 -0.37
C GLN A 165 -3.11 -3.68 -0.53
N LYS A 166 -2.57 -4.78 -1.09
CA LYS A 166 -1.13 -4.92 -1.34
C LYS A 166 -0.61 -3.81 -2.27
N ILE A 167 -1.34 -3.52 -3.35
CA ILE A 167 -1.01 -2.45 -4.30
C ILE A 167 -1.10 -1.08 -3.60
N LYS A 168 -2.20 -0.82 -2.90
CA LYS A 168 -2.42 0.43 -2.15
C LYS A 168 -1.31 0.69 -1.13
N ASP A 169 -0.95 -0.31 -0.31
CA ASP A 169 0.11 -0.18 0.69
C ASP A 169 1.49 0.01 0.03
N ALA A 170 1.74 -0.64 -1.11
CA ALA A 170 2.97 -0.43 -1.86
C ALA A 170 3.06 0.99 -2.44
N LEU A 171 1.96 1.54 -2.98
CA LEU A 171 1.89 2.92 -3.47
C LEU A 171 2.08 3.94 -2.36
N LEU A 172 1.49 3.71 -1.18
CA LEU A 172 1.73 4.58 -0.02
C LEU A 172 3.22 4.62 0.34
N ARG A 173 3.92 3.47 0.36
CA ARG A 173 5.37 3.45 0.62
C ARG A 173 6.14 4.28 -0.40
N THR A 174 5.73 4.26 -1.68
CA THR A 174 6.41 5.03 -2.73
C THR A 174 6.28 6.55 -2.60
N VAL A 175 5.32 7.06 -1.81
CA VAL A 175 5.19 8.51 -1.54
C VAL A 175 6.44 9.05 -0.84
N ASP A 176 6.90 8.35 0.21
CA ASP A 176 8.12 8.74 0.92
C ASP A 176 9.37 8.37 0.10
N GLU A 177 9.37 7.23 -0.61
CA GLU A 177 10.51 6.82 -1.46
C GLU A 177 10.85 7.87 -2.54
N ASP A 178 9.85 8.58 -3.08
CA ASP A 178 10.05 9.65 -4.07
C ASP A 178 10.78 10.84 -3.46
N THR A 179 10.36 11.26 -2.27
CA THR A 179 11.01 12.34 -1.53
C THR A 179 12.43 11.95 -1.12
N ASP A 180 12.64 10.71 -0.69
CA ASP A 180 13.97 10.18 -0.35
C ASP A 180 14.88 10.14 -1.58
N ALA A 181 14.38 9.70 -2.74
CA ALA A 181 15.13 9.69 -3.99
C ALA A 181 15.54 11.11 -4.43
N PHE A 182 14.65 12.09 -4.27
CA PHE A 182 14.97 13.49 -4.55
C PHE A 182 16.03 14.05 -3.59
N ASN A 183 15.94 13.73 -2.30
CA ASN A 183 16.93 14.14 -1.31
C ASN A 183 18.33 13.56 -1.62
N LEU A 184 18.42 12.34 -2.17
CA LEU A 184 19.68 11.77 -2.65
C LEU A 184 20.29 12.58 -3.79
N ILE A 185 19.47 13.11 -4.70
CA ILE A 185 19.94 14.00 -5.78
C ILE A 185 20.54 15.27 -5.18
N LEU A 186 19.83 15.92 -4.26
CA LEU A 186 20.32 17.14 -3.58
C LEU A 186 21.63 16.88 -2.83
N ALA A 187 21.70 15.78 -2.09
CA ALA A 187 22.91 15.39 -1.37
C ALA A 187 24.09 15.13 -2.32
N ALA A 188 23.85 14.45 -3.45
CA ALA A 188 24.88 14.22 -4.45
C ALA A 188 25.38 15.53 -5.11
N PHE A 189 24.49 16.50 -5.32
CA PHE A 189 24.89 17.84 -5.78
C PHE A 189 25.68 18.63 -4.73
N GLY A 190 25.48 18.36 -3.43
CA GLY A 190 26.22 18.99 -2.34
C GLY A 190 27.64 18.45 -2.12
N LEU A 191 28.04 17.36 -2.78
CA LEU A 191 29.36 16.77 -2.59
C LEU A 191 30.50 17.70 -3.08
N PRO A 192 31.69 17.63 -2.46
CA PRO A 192 32.89 18.34 -2.90
C PRO A 192 33.23 18.09 -4.37
N ASN A 193 33.89 19.05 -5.00
CA ASN A 193 34.23 19.01 -6.42
C ASN A 193 35.54 19.72 -6.77
N THR A 194 36.46 19.85 -5.82
CA THR A 194 37.72 20.57 -6.04
C THR A 194 38.78 19.66 -6.66
N THR A 195 38.89 18.41 -6.22
CA THR A 195 39.88 17.45 -6.75
C THR A 195 39.32 16.60 -7.91
N PRO A 196 40.17 16.03 -8.78
CA PRO A 196 39.73 15.08 -9.81
C PRO A 196 38.99 13.86 -9.23
N GLU A 197 39.43 13.35 -8.08
CA GLU A 197 38.83 12.22 -7.38
C GLU A 197 37.43 12.58 -6.86
N GLU A 198 37.28 13.76 -6.25
CA GLU A 198 36.00 14.27 -5.79
C GLU A 198 35.01 14.50 -6.93
N LYS A 199 35.47 15.08 -8.05
CA LYS A 199 34.63 15.26 -9.25
C LYS A 199 34.11 13.92 -9.78
N THR A 200 34.96 12.89 -9.77
CA THR A 200 34.60 11.55 -10.22
C THR A 200 33.58 10.90 -9.28
N ALA A 201 33.83 10.95 -7.97
CA ALA A 201 32.92 10.43 -6.95
C ALA A 201 31.56 11.16 -6.97
N ARG A 202 31.58 12.49 -7.06
CA ARG A 202 30.37 13.31 -7.19
C ARG A 202 29.56 12.95 -8.43
N LYS A 203 30.22 12.81 -9.59
CA LYS A 203 29.55 12.39 -10.83
C LYS A 203 28.90 11.01 -10.68
N ALA A 204 29.60 10.05 -10.08
CA ALA A 204 29.05 8.72 -9.83
C ALA A 204 27.83 8.76 -8.89
N ALA A 205 27.91 9.54 -7.81
CA ALA A 205 26.81 9.73 -6.86
C ALA A 205 25.58 10.36 -7.51
N ILE A 206 25.77 11.40 -8.35
CA ILE A 206 24.68 12.03 -9.11
C ILE A 206 24.01 10.98 -10.02
N GLN A 207 24.79 10.20 -10.77
CA GLN A 207 24.23 9.19 -11.68
C GLN A 207 23.47 8.09 -10.95
N ALA A 208 23.96 7.63 -9.80
CA ALA A 208 23.26 6.65 -8.97
C ALA A 208 21.95 7.23 -8.40
N ALA A 209 21.97 8.48 -7.92
CA ALA A 209 20.79 9.17 -7.41
C ALA A 209 19.75 9.43 -8.52
N THR A 210 20.19 9.87 -9.71
CA THR A 210 19.32 10.04 -10.88
C THR A 210 18.66 8.73 -11.30
N ARG A 211 19.42 7.62 -11.30
CA ARG A 211 18.85 6.30 -11.59
C ARG A 211 17.76 5.94 -10.57
N LYS A 212 18.00 6.18 -9.28
CA LYS A 212 17.00 5.92 -8.23
C LYS A 212 15.73 6.78 -8.42
N ALA A 213 15.89 8.04 -8.81
CA ALA A 213 14.78 8.95 -9.12
C ALA A 213 14.01 8.59 -10.41
N ILE A 214 14.53 7.68 -11.24
CA ILE A 214 13.81 7.07 -12.36
C ILE A 214 13.09 5.80 -11.90
N GLU A 215 13.75 4.98 -11.09
CA GLU A 215 13.20 3.70 -10.60
C GLU A 215 11.96 3.89 -9.72
N VAL A 216 11.91 4.93 -8.88
CA VAL A 216 10.76 5.16 -7.98
C VAL A 216 9.48 5.49 -8.77
N PRO A 217 9.44 6.48 -9.68
CA PRO A 217 8.23 6.72 -10.47
C PRO A 217 7.91 5.55 -11.41
N PHE A 218 8.90 4.79 -11.90
CA PHE A 218 8.61 3.58 -12.69
C PHE A 218 7.87 2.52 -11.88
N LYS A 219 8.27 2.30 -10.62
CA LYS A 219 7.54 1.46 -9.68
C LYS A 219 6.14 2.00 -9.39
N VAL A 220 5.95 3.32 -9.28
CA VAL A 220 4.62 3.94 -9.15
C VAL A 220 3.75 3.61 -10.37
N MET A 221 4.29 3.74 -11.58
CA MET A 221 3.56 3.39 -12.82
C MET A 221 3.12 1.93 -12.80
N GLN A 222 4.02 1.01 -12.49
CA GLN A 222 3.72 -0.43 -12.42
C GLN A 222 2.60 -0.72 -11.41
N LEU A 223 2.73 -0.22 -10.18
CA LEU A 223 1.74 -0.48 -9.13
C LEU A 223 0.38 0.16 -9.44
N ALA A 224 0.36 1.38 -9.97
CA ALA A 224 -0.88 2.03 -10.39
C ALA A 224 -1.53 1.25 -11.55
N PHE A 225 -0.73 0.78 -12.50
CA PHE A 225 -1.21 -0.03 -13.62
C PHE A 225 -1.79 -1.37 -13.17
N ASP A 226 -1.13 -2.04 -12.22
CA ASP A 226 -1.58 -3.31 -11.65
C ASP A 226 -2.94 -3.21 -10.91
N SER A 227 -3.41 -1.99 -10.62
CA SER A 227 -4.74 -1.78 -10.04
C SER A 227 -5.88 -1.89 -11.06
N PHE A 228 -5.62 -1.66 -12.36
CA PHE A 228 -6.66 -1.67 -13.40
C PHE A 228 -7.42 -2.99 -13.51
N PRO A 229 -6.79 -4.18 -13.47
CA PRO A 229 -7.53 -5.44 -13.48
C PRO A 229 -8.53 -5.58 -12.33
N ILE A 230 -8.19 -5.07 -11.15
CA ILE A 230 -9.08 -5.08 -9.98
C ILE A 230 -10.23 -4.09 -10.19
N ILE A 231 -9.92 -2.87 -10.65
CA ILE A 231 -10.92 -1.85 -10.93
C ILE A 231 -11.90 -2.35 -12.01
N LYS A 232 -11.40 -2.97 -13.07
CA LYS A 232 -12.20 -3.57 -14.14
C LYS A 232 -13.14 -4.65 -13.59
N GLN A 233 -12.59 -5.58 -12.80
CA GLN A 233 -13.39 -6.61 -12.13
C GLN A 233 -14.53 -5.96 -11.29
N MET A 234 -14.24 -4.86 -10.59
CA MET A 234 -15.22 -4.17 -9.74
C MET A 234 -16.32 -3.46 -10.54
N VAL A 235 -16.03 -2.89 -11.71
CA VAL A 235 -17.10 -2.33 -12.56
C VAL A 235 -17.92 -3.41 -13.25
N GLU A 236 -17.34 -4.57 -13.57
CA GLU A 236 -18.03 -5.67 -14.26
C GLU A 236 -18.91 -6.50 -13.32
N THR A 237 -18.37 -6.90 -12.17
CA THR A 237 -18.96 -7.94 -11.31
C THR A 237 -19.24 -7.48 -9.88
N GLY A 238 -18.68 -6.33 -9.48
CA GLY A 238 -18.84 -5.75 -8.16
C GLY A 238 -20.21 -5.14 -7.92
N ASN A 239 -20.39 -4.55 -6.75
CA ASN A 239 -21.63 -3.94 -6.31
C ASN A 239 -22.08 -2.85 -7.30
N PRO A 240 -23.24 -3.00 -7.98
CA PRO A 240 -23.69 -2.02 -8.98
C PRO A 240 -23.86 -0.61 -8.43
N ASN A 241 -24.20 -0.49 -7.13
CA ASN A 241 -24.40 0.79 -6.46
C ASN A 241 -23.09 1.57 -6.23
N SER A 242 -21.93 0.97 -6.51
CA SER A 242 -20.60 1.57 -6.32
C SER A 242 -19.80 1.57 -7.63
N VAL A 243 -20.48 1.44 -8.77
CA VAL A 243 -19.81 1.45 -10.09
C VAL A 243 -19.09 2.77 -10.35
N THR A 244 -19.65 3.90 -9.89
CA THR A 244 -19.05 5.23 -10.01
C THR A 244 -17.76 5.33 -9.20
N ASP A 245 -17.70 4.71 -8.02
CA ASP A 245 -16.51 4.70 -7.17
C ASP A 245 -15.36 3.98 -7.87
N ALA A 246 -15.63 2.83 -8.51
CA ALA A 246 -14.64 2.12 -9.30
C ALA A 246 -14.23 2.92 -10.57
N GLY A 247 -15.17 3.63 -11.21
CA GLY A 247 -14.86 4.55 -12.32
C GLY A 247 -13.89 5.68 -11.92
N VAL A 248 -14.11 6.31 -10.77
CA VAL A 248 -13.15 7.28 -10.20
C VAL A 248 -11.82 6.61 -9.89
N GLY A 249 -11.84 5.35 -9.43
CA GLY A 249 -10.65 4.53 -9.25
C GLY A 249 -9.78 4.44 -10.52
N ALA A 250 -10.40 4.19 -11.68
CA ALA A 250 -9.71 4.12 -12.97
C ALA A 250 -9.09 5.47 -13.37
N LEU A 251 -9.82 6.57 -13.16
CA LEU A 251 -9.32 7.92 -13.41
C LEU A 251 -8.07 8.24 -12.57
N CYS A 252 -8.11 7.89 -11.28
CA CYS A 252 -6.97 8.04 -10.38
C CYS A 252 -5.77 7.17 -10.82
N ALA A 253 -6.01 5.91 -11.17
CA ALA A 253 -4.95 5.01 -11.64
C ALA A 253 -4.28 5.55 -12.92
N ARG A 254 -5.06 6.04 -13.89
CA ARG A 254 -4.54 6.67 -15.11
C ARG A 254 -3.72 7.92 -14.80
N ALA A 255 -4.23 8.80 -13.96
CA ALA A 255 -3.53 10.03 -13.56
C ALA A 255 -2.18 9.71 -12.88
N ALA A 256 -2.14 8.69 -12.03
CA ALA A 256 -0.92 8.23 -11.39
C ALA A 256 0.11 7.69 -12.40
N VAL A 257 -0.30 6.84 -13.35
CA VAL A 257 0.58 6.32 -14.40
C VAL A 257 1.15 7.47 -15.25
N ARG A 258 0.29 8.38 -15.71
CA ARG A 258 0.69 9.54 -16.54
C ARG A 258 1.60 10.49 -15.78
N GLY A 259 1.27 10.82 -14.53
CA GLY A 259 2.07 11.70 -13.68
C GLY A 259 3.45 11.11 -13.37
N ALA A 260 3.53 9.83 -13.03
CA ALA A 260 4.78 9.15 -12.79
C ALA A 260 5.64 9.05 -14.06
N PHE A 261 5.03 8.85 -15.24
CA PHE A 261 5.75 8.86 -16.51
C PHE A 261 6.43 10.21 -16.80
N MET A 262 5.76 11.33 -16.52
CA MET A 262 6.37 12.65 -16.67
C MET A 262 7.62 12.81 -15.78
N ASN A 263 7.59 12.25 -14.57
CA ASN A 263 8.75 12.27 -13.66
C ASN A 263 9.92 11.43 -14.20
N ILE A 264 9.66 10.29 -14.86
CA ILE A 264 10.69 9.52 -15.58
C ILE A 264 11.29 10.35 -16.72
N GLN A 265 10.46 11.00 -17.53
CA GLN A 265 10.92 11.79 -18.67
C GLN A 265 11.86 12.92 -18.24
N VAL A 266 11.55 13.60 -17.14
CA VAL A 266 12.41 14.65 -16.58
C VAL A 266 13.75 14.08 -16.11
N ASN A 267 13.74 12.98 -15.35
CA ASN A 267 14.97 12.45 -14.75
C ASN A 267 15.88 11.72 -15.76
N THR A 268 15.32 11.07 -16.78
CA THR A 268 16.10 10.37 -17.83
C THR A 268 16.99 11.32 -18.65
N GLY A 269 16.63 12.59 -18.77
CA GLY A 269 17.47 13.61 -19.42
C GLY A 269 18.85 13.79 -18.76
N GLY A 270 18.93 13.58 -17.43
CA GLY A 270 20.16 13.71 -16.64
C GLY A 270 21.01 12.44 -16.54
N LEU A 271 20.55 11.31 -17.09
CA LEU A 271 21.25 10.02 -16.99
C LEU A 271 22.16 9.79 -18.22
N ASN A 272 23.39 9.34 -17.97
CA ASN A 272 24.39 9.02 -18.99
C ASN A 272 24.17 7.63 -19.61
N ASP A 273 23.60 6.70 -18.85
CA ASP A 273 23.21 5.38 -19.33
C ASP A 273 22.01 5.51 -20.28
N LYS A 274 22.31 5.71 -21.57
CA LYS A 274 21.30 5.98 -22.60
C LYS A 274 20.48 4.74 -22.95
N GLU A 275 21.09 3.56 -22.90
CA GLU A 275 20.39 2.31 -23.15
C GLU A 275 19.31 2.08 -22.10
N TYR A 276 19.64 2.24 -20.81
CA TYR A 276 18.65 2.15 -19.74
C TYR A 276 17.57 3.24 -19.85
N ALA A 277 17.97 4.48 -20.15
CA ALA A 277 17.01 5.58 -20.30
C ALA A 277 16.00 5.33 -21.43
N GLU A 278 16.48 4.88 -22.60
CA GLU A 278 15.63 4.54 -23.75
C GLU A 278 14.70 3.36 -23.44
N GLN A 279 15.21 2.33 -22.76
CA GLN A 279 14.40 1.18 -22.34
C GLN A 279 13.24 1.62 -21.43
N VAL A 280 13.54 2.34 -20.35
CA VAL A 280 12.52 2.77 -19.37
C VAL A 280 11.51 3.72 -20.01
N LEU A 281 11.94 4.59 -20.92
CA LEU A 281 11.03 5.48 -21.66
C LEU A 281 10.09 4.69 -22.59
N ALA A 282 10.59 3.68 -23.29
CA ALA A 282 9.79 2.85 -24.17
C ALA A 282 8.75 2.03 -23.37
N GLU A 283 9.18 1.39 -22.27
CA GLU A 283 8.31 0.62 -21.37
C GLU A 283 7.26 1.53 -20.72
N GLY A 284 7.68 2.69 -20.20
CA GLY A 284 6.78 3.66 -19.59
C GLY A 284 5.75 4.21 -20.58
N LYS A 285 6.16 4.52 -21.81
CA LYS A 285 5.24 5.00 -22.86
C LYS A 285 4.16 3.95 -23.16
N LYS A 286 4.57 2.70 -23.38
CA LYS A 286 3.64 1.58 -23.64
C LYS A 286 2.65 1.42 -22.49
N MET A 287 3.12 1.46 -21.25
CA MET A 287 2.25 1.34 -20.07
C MET A 287 1.27 2.50 -19.95
N ALA A 288 1.70 3.72 -20.23
CA ALA A 288 0.84 4.90 -20.23
C ALA A 288 -0.25 4.83 -21.31
N GLU A 289 0.08 4.33 -22.50
CA GLU A 289 -0.89 4.09 -23.58
C GLU A 289 -1.90 3.00 -23.18
N SER A 290 -1.43 1.87 -22.64
CA SER A 290 -2.31 0.81 -22.14
C SER A 290 -3.20 1.26 -20.98
N ALA A 291 -2.72 2.17 -20.11
CA ALA A 291 -3.51 2.73 -19.02
C ALA A 291 -4.67 3.59 -19.55
N ASP A 292 -4.43 4.40 -20.58
CA ASP A 292 -5.49 5.16 -21.24
C ASP A 292 -6.52 4.25 -21.92
N GLU A 293 -6.09 3.16 -22.54
CA GLU A 293 -6.99 2.18 -23.15
C GLU A 293 -7.88 1.48 -22.12
N MET A 294 -7.29 0.99 -21.01
CA MET A 294 -8.06 0.33 -19.95
C MET A 294 -8.99 1.30 -19.23
N GLU A 295 -8.56 2.54 -18.98
CA GLU A 295 -9.44 3.54 -18.37
C GLU A 295 -10.63 3.85 -19.28
N ARG A 296 -10.43 4.03 -20.58
CA ARG A 296 -11.52 4.23 -21.53
C ARG A 296 -12.50 3.07 -21.53
N GLU A 297 -12.01 1.83 -21.60
CA GLU A 297 -12.86 0.63 -21.54
C GLU A 297 -13.68 0.58 -20.24
N ILE A 298 -13.04 0.85 -19.10
CA ILE A 298 -13.72 0.87 -17.80
C ILE A 298 -14.81 1.95 -17.77
N LEU A 299 -14.51 3.16 -18.25
CA LEU A 299 -15.50 4.24 -18.27
C LEU A 299 -16.66 3.97 -19.22
N GLU A 300 -16.45 3.27 -20.33
CA GLU A 300 -17.53 2.80 -21.20
C GLU A 300 -18.46 1.84 -20.46
N ILE A 301 -17.89 0.90 -19.67
CA ILE A 301 -18.67 -0.01 -18.81
C ILE A 301 -19.45 0.78 -17.76
N VAL A 302 -18.81 1.76 -17.11
CA VAL A 302 -19.46 2.61 -16.11
C VAL A 302 -20.61 3.41 -16.72
N ALA A 303 -20.40 4.04 -17.88
CA ALA A 303 -21.42 4.82 -18.57
C ALA A 303 -22.63 3.98 -18.97
N GLY A 304 -22.44 2.71 -19.32
CA GLY A 304 -23.54 1.77 -19.59
C GLY A 304 -24.32 1.31 -18.35
N ARG A 305 -23.86 1.66 -17.13
CA ARG A 305 -24.45 1.25 -15.84
C ARG A 305 -25.03 2.41 -15.02
N ILE A 306 -24.85 3.65 -15.47
CA ILE A 306 -25.48 4.86 -14.92
C ILE A 306 -26.80 5.09 -15.64
#